data_AF-A0A4R1QZU9-F1
#
_entry.id   AF-A0A4R1QZU9-F1
#
_cell.length_a   1.000
_cell.length_b   1.000
_cell.length_c   1.000
_cell.angle_alpha   90.00
_cell.angle_beta   90.00
_cell.angle_gamma   90.00
#
_symmetry.space_group_name_H-M   'P 1'
#
loop_
_entity.id
_entity.type
_entity.pdbx_description
1 polymer ?
#
loop_
_entity_poly.entity_id
_entity_poly.type
_entity_poly.pdbx_seq_one_letter_code
_entity_poly.pdbx_strand_id
1 'polypeptide(L)'
;MHTIECKYCDCKVSYMPCANFIVFCPECKREIFLECEYGYGPVTPCSIFLGEDSIGTVTANNKNEYLLKIESDNQQIKLKESYLEALHEASKIMRKILIPTTKNKDLNSFKIRKQGGSLCFFGDWFGKPWDNFHRIKNYSYQDDVLEIVFDEWERLLVFEPLGMINTDKEFSIKQAKMVKLSWYSYNNSEKELNKISYELIDGSVYKISKYGREHLERKEPYFSVLLG
;
A
#
# COMPACT_ATOMS: atom_id res chain seq x y z
N MET A 1 11.98 20.20 -6.56
CA MET A 1 12.14 18.74 -6.47
C MET A 1 11.70 18.32 -5.07
N HIS A 2 10.82 17.32 -4.99
CA HIS A 2 10.29 16.82 -3.72
C HIS A 2 10.76 15.38 -3.54
N THR A 3 10.78 14.91 -2.29
CA THR A 3 11.14 13.53 -1.96
C THR A 3 10.04 12.91 -1.12
N ILE A 4 9.64 11.69 -1.46
CA ILE A 4 8.69 10.88 -0.71
C ILE A 4 9.30 9.51 -0.42
N GLU A 5 9.06 8.99 0.78
CA GLU A 5 9.47 7.64 1.13
C GLU A 5 8.40 6.64 0.71
N CYS A 6 8.77 5.63 -0.06
CA CYS A 6 7.84 4.60 -0.50
C CYS A 6 7.31 3.80 0.69
N LYS A 7 5.99 3.81 0.89
CA LYS A 7 5.32 3.01 1.94
C LYS A 7 5.55 1.49 1.85
N TYR A 8 5.99 0.97 0.69
CA TYR A 8 6.22 -0.46 0.48
C TYR A 8 7.68 -0.88 0.67
N CYS A 9 8.65 -0.18 0.04
CA CYS A 9 10.09 -0.51 0.12
C CYS A 9 10.94 0.39 1.00
N ASP A 10 10.39 1.48 1.56
CA ASP A 10 11.13 2.51 2.35
C ASP A 10 12.27 3.23 1.61
N CYS A 11 12.46 2.89 0.33
CA CYS A 11 13.26 3.59 -0.65
C CYS A 11 12.76 5.06 -0.80
N LYS A 12 13.69 6.02 -0.79
CA LYS A 12 13.38 7.44 -1.02
C LYS A 12 13.26 7.71 -2.51
N VAL A 13 12.17 8.34 -2.91
CA VAL A 13 11.82 8.60 -4.30
C VAL A 13 11.71 10.10 -4.50
N SER A 14 12.54 10.62 -5.38
CA SER A 14 12.46 12.02 -5.82
C SER A 14 11.49 12.15 -6.98
N TYR A 15 10.76 13.26 -7.02
CA TYR A 15 9.79 13.57 -8.07
C TYR A 15 9.64 15.09 -8.26
N MET A 16 9.07 15.48 -9.41
CA MET A 16 8.75 16.87 -9.71
C MET A 16 7.23 17.09 -9.58
N PRO A 17 6.76 17.88 -8.61
CA PRO A 17 5.32 18.12 -8.46
C PRO A 17 4.77 18.97 -9.61
N CYS A 18 3.54 18.69 -10.00
CA CYS A 18 2.72 19.52 -10.89
C CYS A 18 1.26 19.52 -10.41
N ALA A 19 0.33 20.11 -11.16
CA ALA A 19 -1.06 20.26 -10.72
C ALA A 19 -1.76 18.92 -10.44
N ASN A 20 -1.65 17.96 -11.36
CA ASN A 20 -2.14 16.59 -11.16
C ASN A 20 -1.03 15.61 -11.53
N PHE A 21 -0.73 14.66 -10.65
CA PHE A 21 0.28 13.64 -10.93
C PHE A 21 0.13 12.36 -10.12
N ILE A 22 0.68 11.29 -10.68
CA ILE A 22 0.84 9.98 -10.06
C ILE A 22 2.34 9.68 -9.97
N VAL A 23 2.83 9.22 -8.82
CA VAL A 23 4.21 8.78 -8.62
C VAL A 23 4.25 7.29 -8.36
N PHE A 24 5.01 6.57 -9.18
CA PHE A 24 5.41 5.20 -8.98
C PHE A 24 6.82 5.13 -8.39
N CYS A 25 7.02 4.18 -7.49
CA CYS A 25 8.35 3.91 -6.95
C CYS A 25 9.26 3.22 -7.99
N PRO A 26 10.50 3.71 -8.24
CA PRO A 26 11.44 3.06 -9.15
C PRO A 26 11.83 1.64 -8.75
N GLU A 27 11.86 1.32 -7.46
CA GLU A 27 12.28 0.01 -6.96
C GLU A 27 11.13 -1.01 -7.00
N CYS A 28 10.03 -0.74 -6.32
CA CYS A 28 8.92 -1.69 -6.22
C CYS A 28 7.84 -1.52 -7.29
N LYS A 29 7.93 -0.47 -8.11
CA LYS A 29 6.99 -0.09 -9.20
C LYS A 29 5.55 0.12 -8.75
N ARG A 30 5.26 0.28 -7.46
CA ARG A 30 3.90 0.53 -6.94
C ARG A 30 3.60 2.01 -6.95
N GLU A 31 2.33 2.37 -7.10
CA GLU A 31 1.86 3.73 -6.86
C GLU A 31 2.13 4.08 -5.39
N ILE A 32 2.85 5.17 -5.17
CA ILE A 32 3.16 5.68 -3.83
C ILE A 32 2.49 7.01 -3.54
N PHE A 33 2.07 7.74 -4.58
CA PHE A 33 1.44 9.03 -4.41
C PHE A 33 0.56 9.38 -5.61
N LEU A 34 -0.60 9.97 -5.34
CA LEU A 34 -1.52 10.54 -6.31
C LEU A 34 -1.98 11.88 -5.72
N GLU A 35 -1.75 12.96 -6.46
CA GLU A 35 -2.18 14.31 -6.10
C GLU A 35 -2.99 14.88 -7.27
N CYS A 36 -4.11 15.53 -6.95
CA CYS A 36 -4.91 16.24 -7.92
C CYS A 36 -5.61 17.43 -7.25
N GLU A 37 -5.78 18.53 -7.99
CA GLU A 37 -6.48 19.74 -7.52
C GLU A 37 -8.00 19.49 -7.45
N TYR A 38 -8.43 18.75 -6.42
CA TYR A 38 -9.82 18.39 -6.23
C TYR A 38 -10.64 19.60 -5.76
N GLY A 39 -11.72 19.93 -6.48
CA GLY A 39 -12.75 20.89 -6.05
C GLY A 39 -12.82 22.21 -6.83
N TYR A 40 -11.80 22.55 -7.63
CA TYR A 40 -11.78 23.82 -8.40
C TYR A 40 -11.25 23.69 -9.85
N GLY A 41 -10.71 22.53 -10.27
CA GLY A 41 -10.11 22.36 -11.60
C GLY A 41 -10.26 20.96 -12.20
N PRO A 42 -9.84 20.76 -13.47
CA PRO A 42 -9.84 19.45 -14.10
C PRO A 42 -8.74 18.55 -13.50
N VAL A 43 -9.06 17.27 -13.30
CA VAL A 43 -8.07 16.24 -12.88
C VAL A 43 -7.12 15.83 -14.00
N THR A 44 -7.21 16.48 -15.17
CA THR A 44 -6.32 16.27 -16.33
C THR A 44 -5.82 17.62 -16.87
N PRO A 45 -4.63 17.68 -17.49
CA PRO A 45 -3.69 16.58 -17.66
C PRO A 45 -3.11 16.11 -16.32
N CYS A 46 -2.86 14.81 -16.20
CA CYS A 46 -2.23 14.19 -15.03
C CYS A 46 -0.98 13.44 -15.47
N SER A 47 0.18 13.89 -15.00
CA SER A 47 1.48 13.30 -15.34
C SER A 47 1.74 12.04 -14.52
N ILE A 48 2.31 11.01 -15.12
CA ILE A 48 2.67 9.77 -14.45
C ILE A 48 4.18 9.63 -14.41
N PHE A 49 4.74 9.53 -13.21
CA PHE A 49 6.18 9.46 -12.99
C PHE A 49 6.61 8.10 -12.43
N LEU A 50 7.81 7.67 -12.80
CA LEU A 50 8.58 6.61 -12.15
C LEU A 50 9.80 7.25 -11.49
N GLY A 51 9.65 7.68 -10.25
CA GLY A 51 10.62 8.62 -9.66
C GLY A 51 10.59 9.96 -10.37
N GLU A 52 11.69 10.33 -11.01
CA GLU A 52 11.81 11.59 -11.75
C GLU A 52 11.42 11.46 -13.23
N ASP A 53 11.39 10.23 -13.75
CA ASP A 53 11.12 9.96 -15.15
C ASP A 53 9.62 10.03 -15.44
N SER A 54 9.21 10.89 -16.38
CA SER A 54 7.83 10.87 -16.89
C SER A 54 7.63 9.66 -17.80
N ILE A 55 6.69 8.79 -17.43
CA ILE A 55 6.40 7.53 -18.14
C ILE A 55 5.03 7.51 -18.81
N GLY A 56 4.19 8.50 -18.54
CA GLY A 56 2.88 8.61 -19.18
C GLY A 56 2.12 9.87 -18.77
N THR A 57 0.98 10.09 -19.40
CA THR A 57 0.08 11.19 -19.06
C THR A 57 -1.37 10.79 -19.29
N VAL A 58 -2.26 11.11 -18.36
CA VAL A 58 -3.72 11.02 -18.56
C VAL A 58 -4.23 12.36 -19.07
N THR A 59 -4.96 12.35 -20.17
CA THR A 59 -5.59 13.54 -20.78
C THR A 59 -7.07 13.28 -21.03
N ALA A 60 -7.91 14.31 -20.93
CA ALA A 60 -9.30 14.26 -21.40
C ALA A 60 -9.42 15.02 -22.72
N ASN A 61 -10.20 14.48 -23.66
CA ASN A 61 -10.54 15.19 -24.90
C ASN A 61 -11.80 16.06 -24.75
N ASN A 62 -12.15 16.81 -25.79
CA ASN A 62 -13.33 17.69 -25.80
C ASN A 62 -14.68 16.96 -25.63
N LYS A 63 -14.69 15.61 -25.68
CA LYS A 63 -15.86 14.76 -25.45
C LYS A 63 -15.86 14.13 -24.05
N ASN A 64 -14.97 14.58 -23.15
CA ASN A 64 -14.73 14.00 -21.83
C ASN A 64 -14.30 12.52 -21.87
N GLU A 65 -13.69 12.07 -22.97
CA GLU A 65 -13.07 10.75 -23.02
C GLU A 65 -11.65 10.84 -22.46
N TYR A 66 -11.36 9.99 -21.47
CA TYR A 66 -10.08 9.94 -20.81
C TYR A 66 -9.14 8.97 -21.55
N LEU A 67 -7.90 9.42 -21.75
CA LEU A 67 -6.89 8.72 -22.53
C LEU A 67 -5.60 8.67 -21.72
N LEU A 68 -5.05 7.47 -21.52
CA LEU A 68 -3.70 7.27 -21.03
C LEU A 68 -2.73 7.22 -22.21
N LYS A 69 -1.77 8.15 -22.24
CA LYS A 69 -0.62 8.13 -23.15
C LYS A 69 0.57 7.49 -22.43
N ILE A 70 1.20 6.50 -23.05
CA ILE A 70 2.39 5.83 -22.54
C ILE A 70 3.60 6.34 -23.33
N GLU A 71 4.62 6.84 -22.65
CA GLU A 71 5.77 7.48 -23.31
C GLU A 71 6.69 6.47 -24.00
N SER A 72 6.79 5.23 -23.49
CA SER A 72 7.77 4.24 -23.99
C SER A 72 7.49 3.73 -25.40
N ASP A 73 6.22 3.71 -25.83
CA ASP A 73 5.80 3.16 -27.13
C ASP A 73 4.83 4.08 -27.89
N ASN A 74 4.60 5.29 -27.38
CA ASN A 74 3.64 6.27 -27.90
C ASN A 74 2.22 5.68 -28.06
N GLN A 75 1.88 4.66 -27.25
CA GLN A 75 0.57 4.05 -27.25
C GLN A 75 -0.43 4.96 -26.52
N GLN A 76 -1.66 5.00 -27.04
CA GLN A 76 -2.81 5.55 -26.33
C GLN A 76 -3.80 4.45 -25.97
N ILE A 77 -4.25 4.48 -24.72
CA ILE A 77 -5.29 3.58 -24.20
C ILE A 77 -6.47 4.44 -23.76
N LYS A 78 -7.65 4.15 -24.31
CA LYS A 78 -8.90 4.77 -23.84
C LYS A 78 -9.29 4.14 -22.51
N LEU A 79 -9.47 5.01 -21.51
CA LEU A 79 -9.92 4.64 -20.18
C LEU A 79 -11.45 4.49 -20.19
N LYS A 80 -11.96 3.58 -19.38
CA LYS A 80 -13.39 3.30 -19.23
C LYS A 80 -14.02 4.24 -18.22
N GLU A 81 -13.27 4.55 -17.17
CA GLU A 81 -13.69 5.42 -16.10
C GLU A 81 -13.46 6.89 -16.46
N SER A 82 -14.01 7.78 -15.64
CA SER A 82 -13.87 9.22 -15.80
C SER A 82 -13.42 9.87 -14.50
N TYR A 83 -12.89 11.08 -14.61
CA TYR A 83 -12.48 11.90 -13.47
C TYR A 83 -11.44 11.17 -12.59
N LEU A 84 -11.60 11.14 -11.26
CA LEU A 84 -10.64 10.52 -10.35
C LEU A 84 -10.51 9.00 -10.59
N GLU A 85 -11.60 8.31 -10.92
CA GLU A 85 -11.58 6.87 -11.20
C GLU A 85 -10.77 6.55 -12.46
N ALA A 86 -10.71 7.46 -13.43
CA ALA A 86 -9.82 7.32 -14.59
C ALA A 86 -8.34 7.32 -14.18
N LEU A 87 -7.96 8.11 -13.17
CA LEU A 87 -6.57 8.11 -12.67
C LEU A 87 -6.23 6.80 -11.97
N HIS A 88 -7.17 6.25 -11.19
CA HIS A 88 -7.01 4.92 -10.58
C HIS A 88 -6.95 3.79 -11.63
N GLU A 89 -7.77 3.87 -12.68
CA GLU A 89 -7.71 2.93 -13.81
C GLU A 89 -6.35 3.03 -14.53
N ALA A 90 -5.90 4.25 -14.84
CA ALA A 90 -4.60 4.49 -15.48
C ALA A 90 -3.45 3.93 -14.64
N SER A 91 -3.47 4.16 -13.32
CA SER A 91 -2.48 3.62 -12.40
C SER A 91 -2.43 2.08 -12.44
N LYS A 92 -3.59 1.41 -12.43
CA LYS A 92 -3.67 -0.06 -12.56
C LYS A 92 -3.10 -0.56 -13.89
N ILE A 93 -3.33 0.16 -14.99
CA ILE A 93 -2.78 -0.18 -16.31
C ILE A 93 -1.26 0.01 -16.30
N MET A 94 -0.76 1.17 -15.86
CA MET A 94 0.67 1.45 -15.77
C MET A 94 1.39 0.44 -14.88
N ARG A 95 0.79 0.05 -13.76
CA ARG A 95 1.32 -0.98 -12.87
C ARG A 95 1.55 -2.32 -13.59
N LYS A 96 0.59 -2.76 -14.42
CA LYS A 96 0.70 -4.00 -15.21
C LYS A 96 1.78 -3.93 -16.27
N ILE A 97 2.00 -2.75 -16.86
CA ILE A 97 3.07 -2.50 -17.82
C ILE A 97 4.43 -2.57 -17.12
N LEU A 98 4.55 -1.95 -15.94
CA LEU A 98 5.79 -1.92 -15.17
C LEU A 98 6.17 -3.27 -14.56
N ILE A 99 5.18 -4.12 -14.23
CA ILE A 99 5.40 -5.50 -13.76
C ILE A 99 4.50 -6.47 -14.54
N PRO A 100 4.97 -7.00 -15.68
CA PRO A 100 4.18 -7.93 -16.50
C PRO A 100 3.92 -9.29 -15.86
N THR A 101 4.73 -9.67 -14.86
CA THR A 101 4.81 -11.03 -14.31
C THR A 101 3.96 -11.26 -13.07
N THR A 102 3.28 -10.25 -12.51
CA THR A 102 2.43 -10.49 -11.33
C THR A 102 1.23 -11.34 -11.72
N LYS A 103 1.14 -12.53 -11.10
CA LYS A 103 -0.09 -13.32 -11.08
C LYS A 103 -1.13 -12.49 -10.35
N ASN A 104 -1.91 -11.72 -11.11
CA ASN A 104 -3.05 -10.96 -10.60
C ASN A 104 -4.07 -11.96 -10.03
N LYS A 105 -3.91 -12.32 -8.76
CA LYS A 105 -5.06 -12.64 -7.91
C LYS A 105 -5.61 -11.33 -7.39
N ASP A 106 -6.09 -10.51 -8.33
CA ASP A 106 -6.97 -9.40 -8.04
C ASP A 106 -8.27 -10.06 -7.55
N LEU A 107 -8.32 -10.38 -6.26
CA LEU A 107 -9.53 -10.92 -5.65
C LEU A 107 -10.47 -9.73 -5.47
N ASN A 108 -11.13 -9.33 -6.55
CA ASN A 108 -12.24 -8.37 -6.52
C ASN A 108 -13.37 -8.79 -5.56
N SER A 109 -13.32 -10.01 -5.02
CA SER A 109 -14.22 -10.56 -4.00
C SER A 109 -13.59 -10.77 -2.62
N PHE A 110 -12.32 -10.42 -2.40
CA PHE A 110 -11.71 -10.55 -1.08
C PHE A 110 -12.37 -9.57 -0.11
N LYS A 111 -12.95 -10.09 0.97
CA LYS A 111 -13.50 -9.30 2.05
C LYS A 111 -13.04 -9.81 3.39
N ILE A 112 -12.31 -8.98 4.14
CA ILE A 112 -12.01 -9.27 5.54
C ILE A 112 -13.34 -9.27 6.31
N ARG A 113 -13.65 -10.38 6.97
CA ARG A 113 -14.91 -10.55 7.72
C ARG A 113 -14.86 -9.86 9.07
N LYS A 114 -13.69 -9.85 9.71
CA LYS A 114 -13.41 -9.14 10.96
C LYS A 114 -13.48 -7.62 10.77
N GLN A 115 -13.96 -6.94 11.81
CA GLN A 115 -14.01 -5.47 11.87
C GLN A 115 -12.83 -4.86 12.63
N GLY A 116 -12.02 -5.66 13.34
CA GLY A 116 -10.90 -5.19 14.15
C GLY A 116 -10.50 -6.15 15.26
N GLY A 117 -9.49 -5.76 16.03
CA GLY A 117 -8.97 -6.51 17.19
C GLY A 117 -7.58 -6.05 17.62
N SER A 118 -6.98 -6.78 18.56
CA SER A 118 -5.58 -6.61 18.94
C SER A 118 -4.66 -7.29 17.94
N LEU A 119 -3.53 -6.64 17.63
CA LEU A 119 -2.59 -7.10 16.63
C LEU A 119 -1.46 -7.91 17.28
N CYS A 120 -1.17 -9.08 16.72
CA CYS A 120 -0.07 -9.94 17.12
C CYS A 120 0.73 -10.35 15.89
N PHE A 121 2.05 -10.16 15.94
CA PHE A 121 2.99 -10.42 14.85
C PHE A 121 4.01 -11.45 15.33
N PHE A 122 3.98 -12.66 14.80
CA PHE A 122 4.90 -13.74 15.21
C PHE A 122 4.92 -13.99 16.73
N GLY A 123 3.78 -13.82 17.40
CA GLY A 123 3.67 -13.93 18.87
C GLY A 123 4.06 -12.66 19.65
N ASP A 124 4.57 -11.62 18.99
CA ASP A 124 4.83 -10.31 19.57
C ASP A 124 3.57 -9.43 19.49
N TRP A 125 3.13 -8.90 20.62
CA TRP A 125 1.91 -8.10 20.69
C TRP A 125 2.21 -6.63 20.44
N PHE A 126 1.41 -6.01 19.56
CA PHE A 126 1.52 -4.57 19.35
C PHE A 126 0.79 -3.82 20.47
N GLY A 127 1.59 -3.41 21.45
CA GLY A 127 1.11 -2.87 22.72
C GLY A 127 0.57 -3.97 23.63
N LYS A 128 -0.25 -3.60 24.62
CA LYS A 128 -0.75 -4.57 25.59
C LYS A 128 -1.87 -5.41 24.96
N PRO A 129 -1.84 -6.75 25.10
CA PRO A 129 -2.95 -7.60 24.68
C PRO A 129 -4.27 -7.09 25.27
N TRP A 130 -5.30 -6.99 24.42
CA TRP A 130 -6.67 -6.59 24.80
C TRP A 130 -6.86 -5.14 25.27
N ASP A 131 -5.78 -4.36 25.39
CA ASP A 131 -5.81 -2.93 25.73
C ASP A 131 -5.83 -2.04 24.46
N ASN A 132 -5.51 -2.63 23.31
CA ASN A 132 -5.46 -1.96 22.01
C ASN A 132 -6.40 -2.65 21.02
N PHE A 133 -7.47 -1.94 20.61
CA PHE A 133 -8.40 -2.39 19.59
C PHE A 133 -8.23 -1.57 18.30
N HIS A 134 -7.74 -2.22 17.25
CA HIS A 134 -7.51 -1.61 15.95
C HIS A 134 -8.67 -1.92 15.02
N ARG A 135 -9.45 -0.91 14.62
CA ARG A 135 -10.62 -1.09 13.76
C ARG A 135 -10.22 -1.03 12.30
N ILE A 136 -10.49 -2.10 11.54
CA ILE A 136 -10.25 -2.12 10.10
C ILE A 136 -11.19 -1.13 9.41
N LYS A 137 -10.61 -0.14 8.71
CA LYS A 137 -11.34 0.88 7.93
C LYS A 137 -11.37 0.54 6.45
N ASN A 138 -10.25 0.07 5.93
CA ASN A 138 -10.12 -0.30 4.53
C ASN A 138 -9.06 -1.41 4.36
N TYR A 139 -9.10 -2.13 3.25
CA TYR A 139 -8.07 -3.09 2.89
C TYR A 139 -8.02 -3.26 1.36
N SER A 140 -6.87 -3.68 0.87
CA SER A 140 -6.70 -4.10 -0.53
C SER A 140 -5.71 -5.26 -0.61
N TYR A 141 -5.91 -6.17 -1.56
CA TYR A 141 -4.97 -7.26 -1.81
C TYR A 141 -4.54 -7.23 -3.27
N GLN A 142 -3.31 -6.77 -3.53
CA GLN A 142 -2.79 -6.55 -4.88
C GLN A 142 -1.31 -6.91 -4.95
N ASP A 143 -0.92 -7.66 -6.00
CA ASP A 143 0.45 -8.12 -6.24
C ASP A 143 1.06 -8.78 -5.00
N ASP A 144 0.35 -9.75 -4.42
CA ASP A 144 0.76 -10.48 -3.22
C ASP A 144 1.09 -9.60 -2.00
N VAL A 145 0.48 -8.41 -1.92
CA VAL A 145 0.55 -7.56 -0.73
C VAL A 145 -0.86 -7.27 -0.25
N LEU A 146 -1.13 -7.65 0.99
CA LEU A 146 -2.33 -7.25 1.72
C LEU A 146 -2.03 -5.96 2.47
N GLU A 147 -2.70 -4.89 2.06
CA GLU A 147 -2.71 -3.62 2.78
C GLU A 147 -3.99 -3.54 3.62
N ILE A 148 -3.86 -3.26 4.91
CA ILE A 148 -4.96 -3.00 5.84
C ILE A 148 -4.74 -1.61 6.44
N VAL A 149 -5.77 -0.77 6.38
CA VAL A 149 -5.80 0.54 7.03
C VAL A 149 -6.73 0.43 8.23
N PHE A 150 -6.22 0.74 9.41
CA PHE A 150 -7.00 0.78 10.64
C PHE A 150 -7.51 2.20 10.92
N ASP A 151 -8.17 2.40 12.05
CA ASP A 151 -8.41 3.72 12.60
C ASP A 151 -7.10 4.45 12.89
N GLU A 152 -7.21 5.78 13.04
CA GLU A 152 -6.07 6.64 13.39
C GLU A 152 -4.88 6.58 12.39
N TRP A 153 -5.19 6.24 11.13
CA TRP A 153 -4.24 6.22 10.02
C TRP A 153 -3.11 5.19 10.14
N GLU A 154 -3.29 4.18 10.98
CA GLU A 154 -2.36 3.06 11.04
C GLU A 154 -2.50 2.19 9.80
N ARG A 155 -1.37 1.68 9.32
CA ARG A 155 -1.30 0.91 8.08
C ARG A 155 -0.45 -0.31 8.27
N LEU A 156 -1.01 -1.45 7.90
CA LEU A 156 -0.35 -2.74 7.89
C LEU A 156 -0.18 -3.22 6.45
N LEU A 157 1.03 -3.66 6.12
CA LEU A 157 1.36 -4.33 4.87
C LEU A 157 1.84 -5.74 5.19
N VAL A 158 1.21 -6.74 4.59
CA VAL A 158 1.62 -8.14 4.68
C VAL A 158 2.04 -8.62 3.30
N PHE A 159 3.32 -8.96 3.16
CA PHE A 159 3.95 -9.35 1.90
C PHE A 159 3.96 -10.87 1.76
N GLU A 160 3.51 -11.33 0.59
CA GLU A 160 3.37 -12.73 0.21
C GLU A 160 2.59 -13.55 1.26
N PRO A 161 1.36 -13.15 1.64
CA PRO A 161 0.59 -13.85 2.66
C PRO A 161 0.13 -15.22 2.17
N LEU A 162 0.35 -16.25 2.99
CA LEU A 162 -0.03 -17.64 2.74
C LEU A 162 -0.83 -18.21 3.92
N GLY A 163 -1.78 -19.09 3.60
CA GLY A 163 -2.61 -19.77 4.60
C GLY A 163 -3.53 -18.84 5.38
N MET A 164 -4.10 -17.83 4.72
CA MET A 164 -5.00 -16.85 5.34
C MET A 164 -6.29 -17.51 5.87
N ILE A 165 -6.58 -17.31 7.15
CA ILE A 165 -7.83 -17.65 7.81
C ILE A 165 -8.66 -16.38 7.90
N ASN A 166 -9.88 -16.42 7.39
CA ASN A 166 -10.78 -15.26 7.35
C ASN A 166 -12.21 -15.70 7.68
N THR A 167 -12.53 -15.66 8.96
CA THR A 167 -13.83 -15.98 9.54
C THR A 167 -14.34 -14.79 10.35
N ASP A 168 -15.59 -14.85 10.81
CA ASP A 168 -16.13 -13.78 11.66
C ASP A 168 -15.44 -13.73 13.04
N LYS A 169 -14.80 -14.84 13.46
CA LYS A 169 -14.12 -14.97 14.76
C LYS A 169 -12.63 -14.68 14.69
N GLU A 170 -12.00 -14.99 13.56
CA GLU A 170 -10.55 -14.96 13.39
C GLU A 170 -10.17 -14.40 12.01
N PHE A 171 -9.24 -13.46 12.02
CA PHE A 171 -8.46 -13.11 10.85
C PHE A 171 -6.98 -13.32 11.15
N SER A 172 -6.36 -14.29 10.50
CA SER A 172 -4.95 -14.63 10.72
C SER A 172 -4.27 -15.06 9.42
N ILE A 173 -2.95 -14.90 9.38
CA ILE A 173 -2.09 -15.25 8.25
C ILE A 173 -1.01 -16.18 8.81
N LYS A 174 -1.04 -17.43 8.35
CA LYS A 174 -0.13 -18.46 8.83
C LYS A 174 1.32 -18.17 8.46
N GLN A 175 1.54 -17.66 7.25
CA GLN A 175 2.87 -17.37 6.73
C GLN A 175 2.88 -16.07 5.92
N ALA A 176 3.96 -15.32 6.01
CA ALA A 176 4.22 -14.10 5.27
C ALA A 176 5.74 -13.90 5.19
N LYS A 177 6.22 -13.32 4.10
CA LYS A 177 7.63 -12.98 3.94
C LYS A 177 8.03 -11.82 4.85
N MET A 178 7.14 -10.84 4.95
CA MET A 178 7.36 -9.63 5.72
C MET A 178 6.03 -9.02 6.16
N VAL A 179 6.01 -8.44 7.35
CA VAL A 179 4.90 -7.66 7.88
C VAL A 179 5.43 -6.29 8.26
N LYS A 180 4.80 -5.20 7.78
CA LYS A 180 5.15 -3.82 8.16
C LYS A 180 3.95 -3.14 8.77
N LEU A 181 4.10 -2.53 9.93
CA LEU A 181 3.11 -1.66 10.55
C LEU A 181 3.70 -0.24 10.67
N SER A 182 2.91 0.76 10.27
CA SER A 182 3.23 2.17 10.44
C SER A 182 2.09 2.92 11.09
N TRP A 183 2.39 3.82 12.04
CA TRP A 183 1.40 4.59 12.81
C TRP A 183 1.95 5.94 13.23
N TYR A 184 1.06 6.90 13.50
CA TYR A 184 1.43 8.18 14.10
C TYR A 184 1.37 8.10 15.63
N SER A 185 2.31 8.74 16.33
CA SER A 185 2.28 8.79 17.80
C SER A 185 1.02 9.50 18.31
N TYR A 186 0.24 8.83 19.17
CA TYR A 186 -1.02 9.34 19.74
C TYR A 186 -0.91 10.68 20.50
N ASN A 187 0.28 11.01 21.01
CA ASN A 187 0.50 12.15 21.91
C ASN A 187 1.58 13.15 21.45
N ASN A 188 2.07 13.04 20.21
CA ASN A 188 3.10 13.98 19.73
C ASN A 188 2.46 15.04 18.82
N SER A 189 2.60 16.31 19.19
CA SER A 189 2.22 17.47 18.35
C SER A 189 2.87 17.44 16.97
N GLU A 190 4.00 16.74 16.83
CA GLU A 190 4.77 16.66 15.59
C GLU A 190 4.28 15.56 14.62
N LYS A 191 3.30 14.71 15.00
CA LYS A 191 2.83 13.58 14.17
C LYS A 191 3.98 12.80 13.53
N GLU A 192 4.94 12.35 14.34
CA GLU A 192 6.03 11.49 13.89
C GLU A 192 5.46 10.13 13.40
N LEU A 193 5.83 9.72 12.19
CA LEU A 193 5.49 8.41 11.64
C LEU A 193 6.44 7.35 12.20
N ASN A 194 5.92 6.45 13.03
CA ASN A 194 6.65 5.28 13.51
C ASN A 194 6.45 4.10 12.56
N LYS A 195 7.45 3.22 12.52
CA LYS A 195 7.45 2.00 11.72
C LYS A 195 8.04 0.84 12.50
N ILE A 196 7.48 -0.34 12.27
CA ILE A 196 8.02 -1.62 12.69
C ILE A 196 7.85 -2.63 11.56
N SER A 197 8.88 -3.42 11.27
CA SER A 197 8.79 -4.55 10.36
C SER A 197 9.17 -5.86 11.04
N TYR A 198 8.56 -6.94 10.58
CA TYR A 198 8.89 -8.31 10.95
C TYR A 198 9.24 -9.06 9.67
N GLU A 199 10.47 -9.55 9.59
CA GLU A 199 11.03 -10.15 8.38
C GLU A 199 11.45 -11.58 8.63
N LEU A 200 11.04 -12.50 7.74
CA LEU A 200 11.50 -13.88 7.75
C LEU A 200 12.77 -13.99 6.89
N ILE A 201 13.92 -14.21 7.52
CA ILE A 201 15.23 -14.36 6.87
C ILE A 201 15.80 -15.70 7.29
N ASP A 202 16.03 -16.59 6.33
CA ASP A 202 16.59 -17.93 6.54
C ASP A 202 15.88 -18.76 7.63
N GLY A 203 14.56 -18.59 7.76
CA GLY A 203 13.73 -19.28 8.75
C GLY A 203 13.65 -18.60 10.12
N SER A 204 14.46 -17.57 10.37
CA SER A 204 14.44 -16.74 11.57
C SER A 204 13.61 -15.48 11.38
N VAL A 205 12.95 -15.03 12.45
CA VAL A 205 12.12 -13.82 12.44
C VAL A 205 12.90 -12.68 13.06
N TYR A 206 12.91 -11.53 12.39
CA TYR A 206 13.56 -10.32 12.88
C TYR A 206 12.57 -9.18 12.97
N LYS A 207 12.48 -8.57 14.15
CA LYS A 207 11.77 -7.33 14.39
C LYS A 207 12.72 -6.16 14.17
N ILE A 208 12.35 -5.24 13.30
CA ILE A 208 13.14 -4.05 12.96
C ILE A 208 12.32 -2.82 13.31
N SER A 209 12.90 -1.94 14.11
CA SER A 209 12.30 -0.69 14.53
C SER A 209 13.34 0.43 14.56
N LYS A 210 12.95 1.64 14.96
CA LYS A 210 13.91 2.75 15.18
C LYS A 210 14.97 2.45 16.24
N TYR A 211 14.75 1.46 17.10
CA TYR A 211 15.70 1.03 18.13
C TYR A 211 16.66 -0.07 17.66
N GLY A 212 16.56 -0.50 16.40
CA GLY A 212 17.41 -1.53 15.82
C GLY A 212 16.68 -2.83 15.51
N ARG A 213 17.46 -3.90 15.34
CA ARG A 213 17.02 -5.23 14.94
C ARG A 213 17.07 -6.19 16.12
N GLU A 214 15.96 -6.87 16.36
CA GLU A 214 15.78 -7.87 17.41
C GLU A 214 15.45 -9.23 16.77
N HIS A 215 16.08 -10.30 17.25
CA HIS A 215 15.76 -11.66 16.83
C HIS A 215 14.61 -12.21 17.68
N LEU A 216 13.58 -12.74 17.03
CA LEU A 216 12.42 -13.32 17.69
C LEU A 216 12.37 -14.83 17.44
N GLU A 217 11.88 -15.56 18.44
CA GLU A 217 11.49 -16.95 18.24
C GLU A 217 10.28 -17.00 17.29
N ARG A 218 10.36 -17.85 16.25
CA ARG A 218 9.25 -18.00 15.30
C ARG A 218 8.04 -18.63 15.98
N LYS A 219 6.90 -17.93 15.97
CA LYS A 219 5.60 -18.46 16.41
C LYS A 219 4.55 -18.29 15.32
N GLU A 220 3.72 -19.30 15.14
CA GLU A 220 2.55 -19.24 14.24
C GLU A 220 1.29 -18.85 15.03
N PRO A 221 0.36 -18.05 14.45
CA PRO A 221 0.40 -17.45 13.12
C PRO A 221 1.39 -16.28 13.04
N TYR A 222 1.86 -15.96 11.82
CA TYR A 222 2.78 -14.83 11.63
C TYR A 222 2.09 -13.48 11.83
N PHE A 223 0.78 -13.43 11.56
CA PHE A 223 -0.05 -12.30 11.90
C PHE A 223 -1.44 -12.75 12.33
N SER A 224 -1.98 -12.11 13.37
CA SER A 224 -3.35 -12.34 13.83
C SER A 224 -4.01 -11.04 14.28
N VAL A 225 -5.30 -10.92 13.97
CA VAL A 225 -6.23 -9.93 14.55
C VAL A 225 -7.18 -10.68 15.50
N LEU A 226 -6.87 -10.63 16.79
CA LEU A 226 -7.56 -11.38 17.83
C LEU A 226 -8.53 -10.48 18.61
N LEU A 227 -9.66 -11.04 19.06
CA LEU A 227 -10.60 -10.35 19.97
C LEU A 227 -10.32 -10.77 21.40
N GLY A 228 -10.41 -9.79 22.31
CA GLY A 228 -10.61 -10.03 23.74
C GLY A 228 -12.07 -10.33 24.01
#